data_AF-A0A355J286-F1
#
_entry.id   AF-A0A355J286-F1
#
_cell.length_a   1.000
_cell.length_b   1.000
_cell.length_c   1.000
_cell.angle_alpha   90.00
_cell.angle_beta   90.00
_cell.angle_gamma   90.00
#
_symmetry.space_group_name_H-M   'P 1'
#
loop_
_entity.id
_entity.type
_entity.pdbx_description
1 polymer ?
#
loop_
_entity_poly.entity_id
_entity_poly.type
_entity_poly.pdbx_seq_one_letter_code
_entity_poly.pdbx_strand_id
1 'polypeptide(L)' 'MTQEFDMVYWNNIKMDLKKEYPQLTEADLFWRDGSKEDMLSILSIKLLKTKRELEAILEKYTSESSNY' A
#
# COMPACT_ATOMS: atom_id res chain seq x y z
N MET A 1 -20.42 2.41 3.63
CA MET A 1 -19.69 3.56 3.06
C MET A 1 -18.49 2.98 2.33
N THR A 2 -18.51 2.99 1.01
CA THR A 2 -17.36 2.63 0.18
C THR A 2 -16.24 3.61 0.51
N GLN A 3 -15.19 3.14 1.19
CA GLN A 3 -13.99 3.94 1.41
C GLN A 3 -13.44 4.29 0.03
N GLU A 4 -13.67 5.54 -0.41
CA GLU A 4 -12.90 6.14 -1.48
C GLU A 4 -11.44 6.04 -1.04
N PHE A 5 -10.72 5.12 -1.66
CA PHE A 5 -9.33 4.90 -1.32
C PHE A 5 -8.57 6.15 -1.77
N ASP A 6 -8.23 7.00 -0.80
CA ASP A 6 -7.63 8.30 -1.04
C ASP A 6 -6.31 8.11 -1.81
N MET A 7 -6.26 8.61 -3.05
CA MET A 7 -5.05 8.49 -3.88
C MET A 7 -3.85 9.20 -3.23
N VAL A 8 -4.11 10.24 -2.44
CA VAL A 8 -3.10 10.95 -1.65
C VAL A 8 -2.51 10.03 -0.57
N TYR A 9 -3.37 9.29 0.13
CA TYR A 9 -2.96 8.34 1.15
C TYR A 9 -2.12 7.21 0.56
N TRP A 10 -2.55 6.65 -0.57
CA TRP A 10 -1.80 5.63 -1.29
C TRP A 10 -0.41 6.11 -1.74
N ASN A 11 -0.32 7.36 -2.20
CA ASN A 11 0.96 7.94 -2.63
C ASN A 11 1.98 8.09 -1.50
N ASN A 12 1.53 8.28 -0.26
CA ASN A 12 2.45 8.32 0.90
C ASN A 12 2.92 6.93 1.29
N ILE A 13 1.98 5.98 1.42
CA ILE A 13 2.30 4.58 1.73
C ILE A 13 3.27 4.01 0.70
N LYS A 14 3.02 4.21 -0.60
CA LYS A 14 3.90 3.66 -1.64
C LYS A 14 5.32 4.22 -1.53
N MET A 15 5.48 5.47 -1.10
CA MET A 15 6.80 6.06 -0.89
C MET A 15 7.52 5.41 0.29
N ASP A 16 6.81 5.15 1.37
CA ASP A 16 7.40 4.50 2.55
C ASP A 16 7.67 3.00 2.32
N LEU A 17 6.77 2.31 1.63
CA LEU A 17 7.02 0.94 1.14
C LEU A 17 8.23 0.90 0.20
N LYS A 18 8.42 1.87 -0.69
CA LYS A 18 9.60 1.91 -1.57
C LYS A 18 10.90 2.18 -0.80
N LYS A 19 10.83 2.94 0.31
CA LYS A 19 11.99 3.17 1.20
C LYS A 19 12.35 1.91 1.98
N GLU A 20 11.37 1.21 2.55
CA GLU A 20 11.59 -0.01 3.33
C GLU A 20 11.90 -1.23 2.44
N TYR A 21 11.29 -1.30 1.27
CA TYR A 21 11.40 -2.41 0.33
C TYR A 21 11.92 -1.91 -1.03
N PRO A 22 13.25 -1.70 -1.17
CA PRO A 22 13.85 -1.25 -2.42
C PRO A 22 13.69 -2.26 -3.58
N GLN A 23 13.27 -3.49 -3.27
CA GLN A 23 12.88 -4.51 -4.25
C GLN A 23 11.57 -4.19 -4.98
N LEU A 24 10.73 -3.31 -4.43
CA LEU A 24 9.50 -2.86 -5.08
C LEU A 24 9.83 -1.79 -6.11
N THR A 25 9.48 -2.04 -7.36
CA THR A 25 9.61 -1.03 -8.40
C THR A 25 8.38 -0.12 -8.42
N GLU A 26 8.55 1.10 -8.94
CA GLU A 26 7.42 1.99 -9.16
C GLU A 26 6.35 1.36 -10.05
N ALA A 27 6.72 0.45 -10.96
CA ALA A 27 5.79 -0.30 -11.78
C ALA A 27 4.95 -1.30 -10.96
N ASP A 28 5.52 -1.90 -9.91
CA ASP A 28 4.80 -2.78 -8.99
C ASP A 28 3.85 -1.99 -8.05
N LEU A 29 4.22 -0.74 -7.76
CA LEU A 29 3.42 0.20 -6.97
C LEU A 29 2.47 1.06 -7.82
N PHE A 30 2.57 0.95 -9.15
CA PHE A 30 1.74 1.72 -10.08
C PHE A 30 0.38 1.07 -10.19
N TRP A 31 -0.63 1.79 -9.71
CA TRP A 31 -2.01 1.42 -9.87
C TRP A 31 -2.40 1.65 -11.34
N ARG A 32 -2.42 0.57 -12.15
CA ARG A 32 -2.62 0.71 -13.60
C ARG A 32 -4.07 0.86 -14.02
N ASP A 33 -5.02 0.16 -13.39
CA ASP A 33 -6.47 0.24 -13.70
C ASP A 33 -7.34 -0.70 -12.82
N GLY A 34 -6.81 -1.22 -11.70
CA GLY A 34 -7.45 -2.30 -10.93
C GLY A 34 -8.26 -1.82 -9.74
N SER A 35 -8.94 -2.68 -9.00
CA SER A 35 -9.42 -2.30 -7.66
C SER A 35 -8.25 -2.28 -6.66
N LYS A 36 -8.38 -1.57 -5.53
CA LYS A 36 -7.40 -1.62 -4.41
C LYS A 36 -6.97 -3.06 -4.09
N GLU A 37 -7.93 -3.99 -4.14
CA GLU A 37 -7.70 -5.41 -3.86
C GLU A 37 -6.74 -6.10 -4.84
N ASP A 38 -6.76 -5.76 -6.13
CA ASP A 38 -5.84 -6.31 -7.12
C ASP A 38 -4.42 -5.87 -6.82
N MET A 39 -4.29 -4.59 -6.49
CA MET A 39 -3.03 -3.95 -6.16
C MET A 39 -2.41 -4.55 -4.88
N LEU A 40 -3.24 -4.77 -3.84
CA LEU A 40 -2.84 -5.47 -2.63
C LEU A 40 -2.46 -6.93 -2.87
N SER A 41 -3.13 -7.61 -3.80
CA SER A 41 -2.81 -9.00 -4.14
C SER A 41 -1.44 -9.11 -4.82
N ILE A 42 -1.10 -8.17 -5.72
CA ILE A 42 0.22 -8.10 -6.35
C ILE A 42 1.30 -7.82 -5.30
N LEU A 43 1.07 -6.85 -4.41
CA LEU A 43 2.01 -6.54 -3.33
C LEU A 43 2.20 -7.70 -2.37
N SER A 44 1.14 -8.47 -2.08
CA SER A 44 1.18 -9.64 -1.21
C SER A 44 2.15 -10.68 -1.76
N ILE A 45 2.10 -10.91 -3.07
CA ILE A 45 2.99 -11.85 -3.77
C ILE A 45 4.43 -11.31 -3.80
N LYS A 46 4.61 -10.02 -4.11
CA LYS A 46 5.94 -9.39 -4.27
C LYS A 46 6.70 -9.27 -2.96
N LEU A 47 6.01 -8.92 -1.88
CA LEU A 47 6.58 -8.81 -0.55
C LEU A 47 6.62 -10.15 0.19
N LEU A 48 6.03 -11.21 -0.39
CA LEU A 48 5.84 -12.51 0.26
C LEU A 48 5.13 -12.35 1.62
N LYS A 49 4.20 -11.40 1.69
CA LYS A 49 3.44 -11.05 2.89
C LYS A 49 1.98 -11.43 2.70
N THR A 50 1.33 -11.81 3.78
CA THR A 50 -0.11 -12.07 3.73
C THR A 50 -0.92 -10.78 3.58
N LYS A 51 -2.16 -10.87 3.06
CA LYS A 51 -3.09 -9.72 3.04
C LYS A 51 -3.19 -9.03 4.40
N ARG A 52 -3.25 -9.81 5.49
CA ARG A 52 -3.29 -9.29 6.87
C ARG A 52 -2.06 -8.48 7.25
N GLU A 53 -0.87 -8.94 6.90
CA GLU A 53 0.36 -8.18 7.17
C GLU A 53 0.40 -6.88 6.36
N LEU A 54 -0.04 -6.92 5.10
CA LEU A 54 -0.17 -5.72 4.29
C LEU A 54 -1.18 -4.76 4.89
N GLU A 55 -2.36 -5.24 5.29
CA GLU A 55 -3.36 -4.42 5.97
C GLU A 55 -2.81 -3.82 7.28
N ALA A 56 -2.05 -4.58 8.07
CA ALA A 56 -1.41 -4.06 9.28
C ALA A 56 -0.36 -2.97 8.97
N ILE A 57 0.42 -3.15 7.90
CA ILE A 57 1.37 -2.12 7.44
C ILE A 57 0.62 -0.86 7.01
N LEU A 58 -0.45 -1.01 6.24
CA LEU A 58 -1.31 0.10 5.83
C LEU A 58 -1.98 0.77 7.02
N GLU A 59 -2.47 0.00 7.99
CA GLU A 59 -3.12 0.54 9.19
C GLU A 59 -2.12 1.33 10.05
N LYS A 60 -0.90 0.82 10.18
CA LYS A 60 0.20 1.49 10.87
C LYS A 60 0.47 2.87 10.27
N TYR A 61 0.62 2.97 8.95
CA TYR A 61 0.83 4.26 8.26
C TYR A 61 -0.40 5.20 8.36
N THR A 62 -1.62 4.64 8.47
CA THR A 62 -2.84 5.43 8.67
C THR A 62 -2.84 6.09 10.05
N SER A 63 -2.44 5.32 11.06
CA SER A 63 -2.47 5.73 12.47
C SER A 63 -1.36 6.74 12.80
N GLU A 64 -0.19 6.62 12.16
CA GLU A 64 0.92 7.58 12.35
C GLU A 64 0.62 8.98 11.76
N SER A 65 -0.26 9.07 10.75
CA SER A 65 -0.65 10.36 10.14
C SER A 65 -1.66 11.15 10.99
N SER A 66 -2.23 10.57 12.07
CA SER A 66 -3.18 11.25 12.97
C SER A 66 -2.51 11.84 14.22
N ASN A 67 -1.18 11.78 14.33
CA ASN A 67 -0.42 12.29 15.49
C ASN A 67 0.39 13.57 15.19
N TYR A 68 0.00 14.35 14.18
CA TYR A 68 0.56 15.67 13.92
C TYR A 68 -0.51 16.71 13.64
#